data_AF-S4NVY2-F1
#
_entry.id   AF-S4NVY2-F1
#
_cell.length_a   1.000
_cell.length_b   1.000
_cell.length_c   1.000
_cell.angle_alpha   90.00
_cell.angle_beta   90.00
_cell.angle_gamma   90.00
#
_symmetry.space_group_name_H-M   'P 1'
#
loop_
_entity.id
_entity.type
_entity.pdbx_description
1 polymer ?
#
loop_
_entity_poly.entity_id
_entity_poly.type
_entity_poly.pdbx_seq_one_letter_code
_entity_poly.pdbx_strand_id
1 'polypeptide(L)'
;MVHGLEIFDGQPMNFEMVLHRYTKFANTNSSNQSVPRPVVLKAFEHLQQLEIIMPSKGADHSVSDANTSRVQKEYKLYTLAAPIHDIKEALKSYKALPTEINHWFNNSID
;
A
#
# COMPACT_ATOMS: atom_id res chain seq x y z
N MET A 1 0.64 0.80 -2.91
CA MET A 1 -0.58 1.63 -2.96
C MET A 1 -0.68 2.38 -4.27
N VAL A 2 0.27 3.25 -4.66
CA VAL A 2 0.18 4.07 -5.89
C VAL A 2 -0.23 3.28 -7.15
N HIS A 3 0.51 2.24 -7.56
CA HIS A 3 0.11 1.42 -8.72
C HIS A 3 -1.25 0.75 -8.57
N GLY A 4 -1.65 0.42 -7.35
CA GLY A 4 -2.96 -0.16 -7.09
C GLY A 4 -4.09 0.84 -7.34
N LEU A 5 -3.90 2.11 -7.02
CA LEU A 5 -4.88 3.15 -7.35
C LEU A 5 -5.03 3.33 -8.87
N GLU A 6 -3.93 3.23 -9.62
CA GLU A 6 -3.98 3.29 -11.09
C GLU A 6 -4.72 2.09 -11.68
N ILE A 7 -4.50 0.90 -11.14
CA ILE A 7 -5.09 -0.36 -11.66
C ILE A 7 -6.55 -0.53 -11.25
N PHE A 8 -6.95 -0.01 -10.09
CA PHE A 8 -8.30 -0.11 -9.57
C PHE A 8 -9.07 1.21 -9.67
N ASP A 9 -8.71 2.13 -10.57
CA ASP A 9 -9.42 3.39 -10.80
C ASP A 9 -9.75 4.18 -9.52
N GLY A 10 -8.77 4.28 -8.63
CA GLY A 10 -8.88 5.00 -7.35
C GLY A 10 -9.67 4.27 -6.26
N GLN A 11 -10.11 3.03 -6.48
CA GLN A 11 -10.82 2.25 -5.46
C GLN A 11 -9.92 1.95 -4.24
N PRO A 12 -10.51 1.89 -3.03
CA PRO A 12 -9.79 1.49 -1.82
C PRO A 12 -9.20 0.08 -1.92
N MET A 13 -8.10 -0.17 -1.20
CA MET A 13 -7.44 -1.48 -1.16
C MET A 13 -7.22 -1.94 0.27
N ASN A 14 -7.23 -3.26 0.48
CA ASN A 14 -6.86 -3.85 1.76
C ASN A 14 -5.37 -4.29 1.78
N PHE A 15 -4.91 -4.76 2.94
CA PHE A 15 -3.52 -5.20 3.12
C PHE A 15 -3.14 -6.35 2.19
N GLU A 16 -4.03 -7.32 1.97
CA GLU A 16 -3.75 -8.48 1.11
C GLU A 16 -3.47 -8.07 -0.35
N MET A 17 -4.23 -7.12 -0.89
CA MET A 17 -4.01 -6.59 -2.23
C MET A 17 -2.64 -5.90 -2.35
N VAL A 18 -2.25 -5.13 -1.33
CA VAL A 18 -0.95 -4.44 -1.28
C VAL A 18 0.19 -5.44 -1.11
N LEU A 19 0.04 -6.41 -0.21
CA LEU A 19 1.01 -7.46 0.06
C LEU A 19 1.25 -8.32 -1.18
N HIS A 20 0.19 -8.71 -1.90
CA HIS A 20 0.31 -9.49 -3.12
C HIS A 20 1.19 -8.78 -4.16
N ARG A 21 0.95 -7.49 -4.39
CA ARG A 21 1.73 -6.69 -5.33
C ARG A 21 3.18 -6.49 -4.87
N TYR A 22 3.38 -6.20 -3.58
CA TYR A 22 4.71 -6.10 -3.00
C TYR A 22 5.49 -7.42 -3.13
N THR A 23 4.84 -8.55 -2.88
CA THR A 23 5.45 -9.88 -2.96
C THR A 23 5.82 -10.22 -4.40
N LYS A 24 4.97 -9.87 -5.37
CA LYS A 24 5.29 -10.01 -6.80
C LYS A 24 6.55 -9.23 -7.16
N PHE A 25 6.65 -7.96 -6.76
CA PHE A 25 7.85 -7.15 -6.97
C PHE A 25 9.09 -7.75 -6.30
N ALA A 26 8.98 -8.13 -5.02
CA ALA A 26 10.09 -8.65 -4.24
C ALA A 26 10.64 -9.96 -4.83
N ASN A 27 9.76 -10.87 -5.27
CA ASN A 27 10.16 -12.14 -5.87
C ASN A 27 10.88 -11.97 -7.22
N THR A 28 10.48 -10.97 -8.02
CA THR A 28 11.11 -10.71 -9.33
C THR A 28 12.45 -9.98 -9.21
N ASN A 29 12.59 -9.10 -8.21
CA ASN A 29 13.72 -8.15 -8.12
C ASN A 29 14.71 -8.46 -6.98
N SER A 30 14.46 -9.45 -6.14
CA SER A 30 15.35 -9.79 -5.02
C SER A 30 15.55 -11.29 -4.90
N SER A 31 16.78 -11.75 -5.16
CA SER A 31 17.16 -13.16 -5.06
C SER A 31 17.37 -13.65 -3.63
N ASN A 32 17.35 -12.78 -2.60
CA ASN A 32 17.92 -13.15 -1.29
C ASN A 32 17.16 -12.77 -0.01
N GLN A 33 16.05 -12.03 -0.03
CA GLN A 33 15.36 -11.67 1.24
C GLN A 33 13.86 -11.50 1.03
N SER A 34 13.07 -12.55 1.32
CA SER A 34 11.62 -12.39 1.49
C SER A 34 11.36 -11.68 2.82
N VAL A 35 10.79 -10.48 2.79
CA VAL A 35 10.39 -9.80 4.03
C VAL A 35 9.18 -10.54 4.64
N PRO A 36 9.23 -10.97 5.91
CA PRO A 36 8.13 -11.71 6.51
C PRO A 36 6.82 -10.90 6.54
N ARG A 37 5.68 -11.56 6.28
CA ARG A 37 4.34 -10.94 6.33
C ARG A 37 4.10 -10.07 7.58
N PRO A 38 4.45 -10.48 8.82
CA PRO A 38 4.25 -9.65 9.99
C PRO A 38 5.02 -8.32 9.96
N VAL A 39 6.19 -8.28 9.31
CA VAL A 39 7.01 -7.07 9.16
C VAL A 39 6.35 -6.12 8.17
N VAL A 40 5.85 -6.64 7.04
CA VAL A 40 5.12 -5.82 6.05
C VAL A 40 3.82 -5.27 6.66
N LEU A 41 3.13 -6.07 7.48
CA LEU A 41 1.94 -5.63 8.19
C LEU A 41 2.25 -4.52 9.20
N LYS A 42 3.37 -4.62 9.93
CA LYS A 42 3.82 -3.55 10.83
C LYS A 42 4.19 -2.27 10.09
N ALA A 43 4.82 -2.37 8.93
CA ALA A 43 5.08 -1.21 8.08
C ALA A 43 3.78 -0.57 7.57
N PHE A 44 2.79 -1.39 7.21
CA PHE A 44 1.46 -0.90 6.80
C PHE A 44 0.73 -0.19 7.94
N GLU A 45 0.74 -0.75 9.16
CA GLU A 45 0.21 -0.10 10.36
C GLU A 45 0.93 1.23 10.64
N HIS A 46 2.24 1.30 10.40
CA HIS A 46 3.00 2.53 10.57
C HIS A 46 2.60 3.62 9.55
N LEU A 47 2.38 3.26 8.28
CA LEU A 47 1.85 4.18 7.27
C LEU A 47 0.48 4.74 7.67
N GLN A 48 -0.37 3.90 8.29
CA GLN A 48 -1.66 4.35 8.83
C GLN A 48 -1.47 5.34 9.99
N GLN A 49 -0.55 5.05 10.91
CA GLN A 49 -0.26 5.94 12.05
C GLN A 49 0.27 7.31 11.61
N LEU A 50 1.01 7.36 10.51
CA LEU A 50 1.50 8.60 9.89
C LEU A 50 0.45 9.30 9.02
N GLU A 51 -0.78 8.79 8.95
CA GLU A 51 -1.87 9.31 8.12
C GLU A 51 -1.53 9.38 6.62
N ILE A 52 -0.57 8.58 6.16
CA ILE A 52 -0.24 8.42 4.73
C ILE A 52 -1.34 7.60 4.03
N ILE A 53 -1.93 6.65 4.76
CA ILE A 53 -3.11 5.89 4.36
C ILE A 53 -4.19 6.05 5.43
N MET A 54 -5.44 6.07 5.00
CA MET A 54 -6.60 6.23 5.89
C MET A 54 -7.62 5.12 5.66
N PRO A 55 -8.28 4.61 6.70
CA PRO A 55 -9.38 3.68 6.53
C PRO A 55 -10.47 4.29 5.63
N SER A 56 -10.90 3.57 4.61
CA SER A 56 -12.03 4.00 3.78
C SER A 56 -13.30 3.93 4.63
N LYS A 57 -14.02 5.05 4.73
CA LYS A 57 -15.33 5.12 5.40
C LYS A 57 -16.46 4.52 4.54
N GLY A 58 -16.17 4.13 3.30
CA GLY A 58 -17.17 3.75 2.30
C GLY A 58 -16.77 2.49 1.55
N ALA A 59 -17.45 1.40 1.89
CA ALA A 59 -17.76 0.26 1.02
C ALA A 59 -18.95 -0.52 1.56
N ASP A 60 -19.38 -0.23 2.80
CA ASP A 60 -20.53 -0.84 3.42
C ASP A 60 -21.49 0.25 3.89
N HIS A 61 -22.30 0.78 2.97
CA HIS A 61 -23.48 1.60 3.31
C HIS A 61 -24.49 0.84 4.19
N SER A 62 -24.24 -0.44 4.49
CA SER A 62 -25.05 -1.29 5.37
C SER A 62 -24.53 -1.39 6.80
N VAL A 63 -23.38 -0.79 7.12
CA VAL A 63 -22.69 -1.08 8.38
C VAL A 63 -22.37 0.21 9.13
N SER A 64 -23.22 0.52 10.10
CA SER A 64 -22.94 1.48 11.17
C SER A 64 -21.51 1.30 11.70
N ASP A 65 -20.83 2.42 12.02
CA ASP A 65 -19.45 2.52 12.55
C ASP A 65 -19.06 1.50 13.65
N ALA A 66 -20.05 0.86 14.29
CA ALA A 66 -19.87 -0.20 15.27
C ALA A 66 -19.27 -1.52 14.74
N ASN A 67 -19.42 -1.86 13.45
CA ASN A 67 -19.06 -3.19 12.94
C ASN A 67 -17.70 -3.26 12.20
N THR A 68 -17.07 -2.13 11.90
CA THR A 68 -15.68 -2.06 11.37
C THR A 68 -14.66 -2.63 12.36
N SER A 69 -15.04 -2.76 13.64
CA SER A 69 -14.26 -3.41 14.70
C SER A 69 -14.17 -4.94 14.54
N ARG A 70 -15.11 -5.57 13.82
CA ARG A 70 -15.20 -7.04 13.66
C ARG A 70 -14.43 -7.58 12.45
N VAL A 71 -14.08 -6.70 11.51
CA VAL A 71 -13.29 -7.08 10.33
C VAL A 71 -11.83 -7.21 10.74
N GLN A 72 -11.21 -8.34 10.41
CA GLN A 72 -9.77 -8.54 10.60
C GLN A 72 -9.02 -7.42 9.88
N LYS A 73 -8.00 -6.87 10.55
CA LYS A 73 -7.29 -5.66 10.12
C LYS A 73 -6.75 -5.77 8.68
N GLU A 74 -6.38 -6.97 8.24
CA GLU A 74 -5.82 -7.20 6.91
C GLU A 74 -6.84 -7.07 5.77
N TYR A 75 -8.13 -7.18 6.08
CA TYR A 75 -9.22 -7.05 5.12
C TYR A 75 -9.94 -5.70 5.18
N LYS A 76 -9.54 -4.81 6.09
CA LYS A 76 -10.05 -3.43 6.11
C LYS A 76 -9.55 -2.69 4.87
N LEU A 77 -10.42 -1.87 4.31
CA LEU A 77 -10.12 -1.08 3.11
C LEU A 77 -9.47 0.25 3.51
N TYR A 78 -8.48 0.67 2.74
CA TYR A 78 -7.72 1.89 2.95
C TYR A 78 -7.61 2.67 1.64
N THR A 79 -7.65 4.00 1.76
CA THR A 79 -7.30 4.93 0.69
C THR A 79 -5.93 5.54 0.96
N LEU A 80 -5.25 5.97 -0.09
CA LEU A 80 -4.05 6.78 0.04
C LEU A 80 -4.48 8.22 0.35
N ALA A 81 -4.03 8.76 1.47
CA ALA A 81 -4.30 10.14 1.86
C ALA A 81 -3.21 11.10 1.37
N ALA A 82 -1.98 10.60 1.24
CA ALA A 82 -0.88 11.36 0.67
C ALA A 82 -1.10 11.62 -0.84
N PRO A 83 -0.99 12.87 -1.30
CA PRO A 83 -1.03 13.18 -2.73
C PRO A 83 0.06 12.43 -3.51
N ILE A 84 -0.29 11.93 -4.70
CA ILE A 84 0.67 11.18 -5.55
C ILE A 84 1.87 12.07 -5.93
N HIS A 85 1.68 13.38 -6.10
CA HIS A 85 2.77 14.29 -6.42
C HIS A 85 3.83 14.37 -5.31
N ASP A 86 3.41 14.39 -4.04
CA ASP A 86 4.32 14.38 -2.88
C ASP A 86 5.12 13.08 -2.82
N ILE A 87 4.48 11.95 -3.14
CA ILE A 87 5.17 10.66 -3.21
C ILE A 87 6.21 10.65 -4.33
N LYS A 88 5.87 11.22 -5.51
CA LYS A 88 6.81 11.36 -6.64
C LYS A 88 8.00 12.23 -6.27
N GLU A 89 7.79 13.32 -5.54
CA GLU A 89 8.86 14.20 -5.09
C GLU A 89 9.73 13.55 -4.02
N ALA A 90 9.12 12.89 -3.04
CA ALA A 90 9.82 12.14 -2.00
C ALA A 90 10.77 11.10 -2.61
N LEU A 91 10.32 10.37 -3.63
CA LEU A 91 11.13 9.38 -4.35
C LEU A 91 12.38 10.00 -4.98
N LYS A 92 12.26 11.19 -5.58
CA LYS A 92 13.39 11.91 -6.20
C LYS A 92 14.39 12.43 -5.15
N SER A 93 13.91 12.77 -3.96
CA SER A 93 14.75 13.34 -2.89
C SER A 93 15.49 12.29 -2.05
N TYR A 94 15.06 11.02 -2.08
CA TYR A 94 15.59 9.98 -1.21
C TYR A 94 16.97 9.48 -1.67
N LYS A 95 18.02 9.88 -0.96
CA LYS A 95 19.43 9.69 -1.36
C LYS A 95 19.90 8.24 -1.52
N ALA A 96 19.27 7.29 -0.84
CA ALA A 96 19.67 5.88 -0.82
C ALA A 96 18.59 4.99 -1.43
N LEU A 97 17.86 5.48 -2.44
CA LEU A 97 16.80 4.73 -3.10
C LEU A 97 17.41 3.61 -3.95
N PRO A 98 17.06 2.33 -3.70
CA PRO A 98 17.44 1.25 -4.59
C PRO A 98 16.91 1.48 -6.02
N THR A 99 17.73 1.18 -7.02
CA THR A 99 17.43 1.39 -8.43
C THR A 99 16.19 0.63 -8.89
N GLU A 100 15.99 -0.57 -8.35
CA GLU A 100 14.86 -1.46 -8.65
C GLU A 100 13.54 -0.83 -8.18
N ILE A 101 13.55 -0.14 -7.04
CA ILE A 101 12.36 0.55 -6.51
C ILE A 101 12.02 1.75 -7.39
N ASN A 102 13.03 2.53 -7.81
CA ASN A 102 12.81 3.64 -8.72
C ASN A 102 12.28 3.16 -10.09
N HIS A 103 12.86 2.09 -10.62
CA HIS A 103 12.41 1.49 -11.88
C HIS A 103 10.97 0.97 -11.76
N TRP A 104 10.67 0.23 -10.70
CA TRP A 104 9.33 -0.29 -10.44
C TRP A 104 8.30 0.82 -10.29
N PHE A 105 8.62 1.90 -9.58
CA PHE A 105 7.71 3.04 -9.42
C PHE A 105 7.31 3.67 -10.76
N ASN A 106 8.26 3.85 -11.67
CA ASN A 106 8.03 4.52 -12.96
C ASN A 106 7.38 3.61 -14.01
N ASN A 107 7.42 2.29 -13.83
CA ASN A 107 6.82 1.33 -14.75
C ASN A 107 5.51 0.79 -14.16
N SER A 108 4.38 1.26 -14.68
CA SER A 108 3.06 0.96 -14.12
C SER A 108 2.54 -0.46 -14.41
N ILE A 109 3.29 -1.36 -15.08
CA ILE A 109 2.76 -2.65 -15.50
C ILE A 109 3.85 -3.73 -15.47
N ASP A 110 3.81 -4.59 -14.44
CA ASP A 110 4.24 -5.99 -14.51
C ASP A 110 3.18 -6.87 -13.85
#